data_AF-A0A6V8Q0T4-F1
#
_entry.id   AF-A0A6V8Q0T4-F1
#
_cell.length_a   1.000
_cell.length_b   1.000
_cell.length_c   1.000
_cell.angle_alpha   90.00
_cell.angle_beta   90.00
_cell.angle_gamma   90.00
#
_symmetry.space_group_name_H-M   'P 1'
#
loop_
_entity.id
_entity.type
_entity.pdbx_description
1 polymer ?
#
loop_
_entity_poly.entity_id
_entity_poly.type
_entity_poly.pdbx_seq_one_letter_code
_entity_poly.pdbx_strand_id
1 'polypeptide(L)'
;STMVIFLSVQEIDRVVESLKAGYGLATPVAVVEKASWPHEKKVIGCLHDIAAKVKDAGIKSQALIIVGHILEKDYHRSWLYDKHFEHSFRKKRI
;
A
#
# COMPACT_ATOMS: atom_id res chain seq x y z
N SER A 1 8.62 7.70 6.61
CA SER A 1 8.67 7.57 5.14
C SER A 1 7.62 6.55 4.71
N THR A 2 7.23 6.56 3.43
CA THR A 2 6.35 5.56 2.82
C THR A 2 7.05 5.00 1.59
N MET A 3 7.02 3.69 1.42
CA MET A 3 7.53 3.01 0.23
C MET A 3 6.42 2.21 -0.43
N VAL A 4 6.35 2.24 -1.76
CA VAL A 4 5.45 1.40 -2.55
C VAL A 4 6.30 0.63 -3.55
N ILE A 5 6.22 -0.69 -3.50
CA ILE A 5 6.99 -1.61 -4.33
C ILE A 5 6.02 -2.28 -5.32
N PHE A 6 6.39 -2.20 -6.59
CA PHE A 6 5.64 -2.74 -7.72
C PHE A 6 6.33 -3.99 -8.25
N LEU A 7 5.55 -4.90 -8.84
CA LEU A 7 6.05 -6.08 -9.58
C LEU A 7 6.89 -7.07 -8.75
N SER A 8 6.85 -6.99 -7.42
CA SER A 8 7.69 -7.82 -6.53
C SER A 8 6.92 -8.75 -5.60
N VAL A 9 5.59 -8.89 -5.74
CA VAL A 9 4.77 -9.70 -4.81
C VAL A 9 5.09 -11.19 -4.86
N GLN A 10 5.60 -11.69 -5.99
CA GLN A 10 6.06 -13.09 -6.11
C GLN A 10 7.28 -13.38 -5.24
N GLU A 11 8.11 -12.36 -5.03
CA GLU A 11 9.34 -12.40 -4.26
C GLU A 11 9.16 -11.77 -2.87
N ILE A 12 7.95 -11.87 -2.29
CA ILE A 12 7.59 -11.17 -1.05
C ILE A 12 8.53 -11.51 0.11
N ASP A 13 9.04 -12.75 0.19
CA ASP A 13 10.02 -13.14 1.21
C ASP A 13 11.32 -12.36 1.05
N ARG A 14 11.82 -12.22 -0.18
CA ARG A 14 13.04 -11.46 -0.48
C ARG A 14 12.87 -9.98 -0.21
N VAL A 15 11.69 -9.43 -0.54
CA VAL A 15 11.34 -8.04 -0.21
C VAL A 15 11.37 -7.84 1.30
N VAL A 16 10.71 -8.71 2.06
CA VAL A 16 10.70 -8.65 3.53
C VAL A 16 12.12 -8.75 4.08
N GLU A 17 12.92 -9.69 3.60
CA GLU A 17 14.31 -9.87 4.07
C GLU A 17 15.18 -8.64 3.81
N SER A 18 15.05 -8.03 2.62
CA SER A 18 15.79 -6.82 2.28
C SER A 18 15.37 -5.63 3.15
N LEU A 19 14.07 -5.52 3.48
CA LEU A 19 13.56 -4.41 4.28
C LEU A 19 13.91 -4.53 5.76
N LYS A 20 14.06 -5.74 6.32
CA LYS A 20 14.47 -5.95 7.72
C LYS A 20 15.81 -5.29 8.07
N ALA A 21 16.69 -5.09 7.08
CA ALA A 21 17.98 -4.44 7.30
C ALA A 21 17.85 -2.94 7.67
N GLY A 22 16.74 -2.29 7.30
CA GLY A 22 16.52 -0.86 7.54
C GLY A 22 15.18 -0.50 8.19
N TYR A 23 14.25 -1.44 8.31
CA TYR A 23 12.93 -1.26 8.91
C TYR A 23 12.72 -2.23 10.08
N GLY A 24 12.00 -1.78 11.11
CA GLY A 24 11.64 -2.64 12.24
C GLY A 24 10.64 -3.73 11.84
N LEU A 25 10.70 -4.89 12.49
CA LEU A 25 9.79 -6.01 12.21
C LEU A 25 8.30 -5.66 12.36
N ALA A 26 7.99 -4.71 13.23
CA ALA A 26 6.65 -4.19 13.45
C ALA A 26 6.23 -3.12 12.43
N THR A 27 7.07 -2.76 11.45
CA THR A 27 6.70 -1.77 10.43
C THR A 27 5.48 -2.27 9.66
N PRO A 28 4.40 -1.46 9.58
CA PRO A 28 3.18 -1.85 8.89
C PRO A 28 3.40 -2.09 7.40
N VAL A 29 2.73 -3.10 6.87
CA VAL A 29 2.72 -3.44 5.45
C VAL A 29 1.30 -3.77 4.99
N ALA A 30 0.93 -3.26 3.83
CA ALA A 30 -0.28 -3.66 3.13
C ALA A 30 0.07 -4.17 1.74
N VAL A 31 -0.54 -5.29 1.34
CA VAL A 31 -0.47 -5.82 -0.03
C VAL A 31 -1.85 -5.74 -0.65
N VAL A 32 -1.96 -5.03 -1.77
CA VAL A 32 -3.25 -4.78 -2.46
C VAL A 32 -3.18 -5.37 -3.87
N GLU A 33 -3.86 -6.47 -4.10
CA GLU A 33 -4.02 -7.10 -5.42
C GLU A 33 -5.15 -6.41 -6.20
N LYS A 34 -4.88 -6.03 -7.45
CA LYS A 34 -5.83 -5.40 -8.38
C LYS A 34 -6.53 -4.18 -7.77
N ALA A 35 -5.72 -3.28 -7.23
CA ALA A 35 -6.20 -2.05 -6.62
C ALA A 35 -7.20 -1.31 -7.54
N SER A 36 -8.31 -0.82 -6.97
CA SER A 36 -9.46 -0.17 -7.61
C SER A 36 -10.37 -1.06 -8.47
N TRP A 37 -10.10 -2.36 -8.60
CA TRP A 37 -10.98 -3.28 -9.33
C TRP A 37 -12.12 -3.79 -8.42
N PRO A 38 -13.24 -4.27 -8.98
CA PRO A 38 -14.37 -4.78 -8.17
C PRO A 38 -14.01 -5.91 -7.20
N HIS A 39 -13.01 -6.72 -7.54
CA HIS A 39 -12.52 -7.86 -6.76
C HIS A 39 -11.12 -7.62 -6.17
N GLU A 40 -10.80 -6.37 -5.83
CA GLU A 40 -9.59 -6.01 -5.08
C GLU A 40 -9.44 -6.90 -3.83
N LYS A 41 -8.22 -7.42 -3.60
CA LYS A 41 -7.89 -8.10 -2.34
C LYS A 41 -6.86 -7.30 -1.57
N LYS A 42 -7.10 -7.12 -0.28
CA LYS A 42 -6.19 -6.41 0.62
C LYS A 42 -5.75 -7.32 1.75
N VAL A 43 -4.45 -7.43 1.94
CA VAL A 43 -3.81 -8.11 3.06
C VAL A 43 -3.04 -7.05 3.86
N ILE A 44 -3.26 -7.02 5.18
CA ILE A 44 -2.58 -6.08 6.09
C ILE A 44 -1.84 -6.87 7.17
N GLY A 45 -0.64 -6.42 7.49
CA GLY A 45 0.20 -6.99 8.53
C GLY A 45 1.41 -6.11 8.79
N CYS A 46 2.49 -6.73 9.24
CA CYS A 46 3.78 -6.09 9.47
C CYS A 46 4.87 -6.90 8.77
N LEU A 47 6.10 -6.38 8.74
CA LEU A 47 7.23 -7.07 8.10
C LEU A 47 7.46 -8.50 8.65
N HIS A 48 7.10 -8.78 9.90
CA HIS A 48 7.26 -10.13 10.47
C HIS A 48 6.26 -11.18 9.96
N ASP A 49 5.08 -10.80 9.43
CA ASP A 49 4.02 -11.76 9.07
C ASP A 49 3.45 -11.59 7.66
N ILE A 50 3.74 -10.49 6.97
CA ILE A 50 3.09 -10.17 5.70
C ILE A 50 3.33 -11.22 4.62
N ALA A 51 4.53 -11.80 4.55
CA ALA A 51 4.85 -12.82 3.55
C ALA A 51 3.97 -14.07 3.67
N ALA A 52 3.73 -14.55 4.90
CA ALA A 52 2.86 -15.69 5.14
C ALA A 52 1.40 -15.35 4.77
N LYS A 53 0.90 -14.21 5.26
CA LYS A 53 -0.48 -13.76 4.97
C LYS A 53 -0.76 -13.59 3.47
N VAL A 54 0.21 -13.09 2.71
CA VAL A 54 0.10 -12.92 1.25
C VAL A 54 0.01 -14.26 0.53
N LYS A 55 0.82 -15.25 0.96
CA LYS A 55 0.79 -16.62 0.42
C LYS A 55 -0.53 -17.31 0.72
N ASP A 56 -1.03 -17.19 1.94
CA ASP A 56 -2.31 -17.77 2.36
C ASP A 56 -3.48 -17.15 1.59
N ALA A 57 -3.42 -15.86 1.28
CA ALA A 57 -4.41 -15.17 0.45
C ALA A 57 -4.33 -15.53 -1.05
N GLY A 58 -3.31 -16.28 -1.46
CA GLY A 58 -3.09 -16.72 -2.85
C GLY A 58 -2.75 -15.58 -3.81
N ILE A 59 -2.21 -14.46 -3.32
CA ILE A 59 -1.84 -13.31 -4.16
C ILE A 59 -0.52 -13.61 -4.86
N LYS A 60 -0.52 -13.61 -6.20
CA LYS A 60 0.64 -14.00 -7.01
C LYS A 60 1.11 -12.94 -8.00
N SER A 61 0.32 -11.92 -8.30
CA SER A 61 0.69 -10.87 -9.27
C SER A 61 -0.24 -9.67 -9.12
N GLN A 62 0.02 -8.62 -9.91
CA GLN A 62 -0.83 -7.42 -9.99
C GLN A 62 -1.11 -6.79 -8.61
N ALA A 63 -0.12 -6.82 -7.73
CA ALA A 63 -0.25 -6.32 -6.37
C ALA A 63 0.78 -5.24 -6.05
N LEU A 64 0.36 -4.29 -5.23
CA LEU A 64 1.19 -3.23 -4.66
C LEU A 64 1.59 -3.65 -3.24
N ILE A 65 2.88 -3.57 -2.91
CA ILE A 65 3.36 -3.72 -1.52
C ILE A 65 3.63 -2.33 -0.97
N ILE A 66 2.86 -1.92 0.03
CA ILE A 66 2.93 -0.60 0.65
C ILE A 66 3.53 -0.79 2.04
N VAL A 67 4.63 -0.10 2.34
CA VAL A 67 5.40 -0.25 3.58
C VAL A 67 5.48 1.10 4.30
N GLY A 68 5.16 1.09 5.59
CA GLY A 68 5.38 2.22 6.50
C GLY A 68 4.15 2.65 7.30
N HIS A 69 4.39 3.50 8.28
CA HIS A 69 3.40 4.01 9.24
C HIS A 69 2.28 4.88 8.64
N ILE A 70 2.29 5.13 7.32
CA ILE A 70 1.14 5.77 6.66
C ILE A 70 -0.13 4.92 6.78
N LEU A 71 0.02 3.60 6.94
CA LEU A 71 -1.09 2.66 7.06
C LEU A 71 -1.83 2.76 8.40
N GLU A 72 -1.24 3.44 9.39
CA GLU A 72 -1.82 3.64 10.73
C GLU A 72 -2.46 5.02 10.90
N LYS A 73 -2.31 5.91 9.91
CA LYS A 73 -2.82 7.28 9.99
C LYS A 73 -4.23 7.37 9.42
N ASP A 74 -5.02 8.27 10.00
CA ASP A 74 -6.26 8.72 9.37
C ASP A 74 -5.95 9.37 8.02
N TYR A 75 -6.62 8.89 6.98
CA TYR A 75 -6.46 9.40 5.64
C TYR A 75 -7.58 10.37 5.29
N HIS A 76 -7.20 11.55 4.78
CA HIS A 76 -8.11 12.48 4.15
C HIS A 76 -7.90 12.47 2.64
N ARG A 77 -9.00 12.53 1.87
CA ARG A 77 -8.90 12.64 0.41
C ARG A 77 -8.15 13.91 0.03
N SER A 78 -7.25 13.75 -0.94
CA SER A 78 -6.57 14.89 -1.55
C SER A 78 -7.58 15.90 -2.06
N TRP A 79 -7.36 17.18 -1.73
CA TRP A 79 -8.15 18.29 -2.24
C TRP A 79 -7.97 18.52 -3.74
N LEU A 80 -6.94 17.94 -4.36
CA LEU A 80 -6.61 18.11 -5.79
C LEU A 80 -7.80 17.83 -6.72
N TYR A 81 -8.65 16.86 -6.36
CA TYR A 81 -9.82 16.49 -7.15
C TYR A 81 -11.15 16.88 -6.51
N ASP A 82 -11.11 17.53 -5.34
CA ASP A 82 -12.33 17.98 -4.68
C ASP A 82 -13.02 19.04 -5.55
N LYS A 83 -14.32 18.84 -5.82
CA LYS A 83 -15.09 19.74 -6.68
C LYS A 83 -15.36 21.10 -6.04
N HIS A 84 -15.26 21.19 -4.71
CA HIS A 84 -15.48 22.38 -3.92
C HIS A 84 -14.20 23.12 -3.56
N PHE A 85 -13.04 22.54 -3.82
CA PHE A 85 -11.74 23.17 -3.61
C PHE A 85 -11.30 23.94 -4.85
N GLU A 86 -10.87 25.19 -4.65
CA GLU A 86 -10.29 26.02 -5.70
C GLU A 86 -8.77 26.06 -5.51
N HIS A 87 -8.02 25.87 -6.60
CA HIS A 87 -6.57 26.08 -6.62
C HIS A 87 -6.16 26.83 -7.89
N SER A 88 -4.88 27.21 -7.98
CA SER A 88 -4.36 28.11 -9.02
C SER A 88 -4.64 27.70 -10.48
N PHE A 89 -4.99 26.42 -10.73
CA PHE A 89 -5.25 25.87 -12.06
C PHE A 89 -6.66 25.29 -12.22
N ARG A 90 -7.53 25.39 -11.21
CA ARG A 90 -8.91 24.90 -11.26
C ARG A 90 -9.82 25.74 -10.36
N LYS A 91 -10.72 26.48 -11.00
CA LYS A 91 -11.81 27.19 -10.32
C LYS A 91 -12.85 26.19 -9.83
N LYS A 92 -13.47 26.49 -8.68
CA LYS A 92 -14.58 25.70 -8.15
C LYS A 92 -15.72 25.70 -9.17
N ARG A 93 -16.31 24.53 -9.44
CA ARG A 93 -17.53 24.45 -10.27
C ARG A 93 -18.69 25.01 -9.44
N ILE A 94 -19.32 26.06 -9.96
CA ILE A 94 -20.56 26.66 -9.43
C ILE A 94 -21.71 25.67 -9.66
#